data_AF-A0A936H7P1-F1
#
_entry.id   AF-A0A936H7P1-F1
#
_cell.length_a   1.000
_cell.length_b   1.000
_cell.length_c   1.000
_cell.angle_alpha   90.00
_cell.angle_beta   90.00
_cell.angle_gamma   90.00
#
_symmetry.space_group_name_H-M   'P 1'
#
loop_
_entity.id
_entity.type
_entity.pdbx_description
1 polymer ?
#
loop_
_entity_poly.entity_id
_entity_poly.type
_entity_poly.pdbx_seq_one_letter_code
_entity_poly.pdbx_strand_id
1 'polypeptide(L)'
;MHCDDFQILLHGDLDGELSSAEAAYLSGHLADCEACQRVRDRQLTLRAAVQKHAAGQFAMPKAFPIRILAALPAERAAPSLPLPPFPRRWVAFGTALASVAALAAGLTYFLAAPGQDERFFDEAIAGHERSLLANHLTDIASADPATVLAWFRDKLDFVPPVKDVSAQGFNLVGGRLDFLYDRELAALVYRRDTALVNVFVWPAETLPKAVPQQFFDEGFSLVLWAEAGVNYCAVAKLNQTELAEFVRVYRSKAI
;
A
#
# COMPACT_ATOMS: atom_id res chain seq x y z
N MET A 1 -45.56 -28.51 6.40
CA MET A 1 -44.10 -28.38 6.17
C MET A 1 -43.60 -27.26 7.05
N HIS A 2 -42.54 -27.47 7.82
CA HIS A 2 -42.07 -26.49 8.81
C HIS A 2 -41.20 -25.44 8.12
N CYS A 3 -41.49 -24.17 8.35
CA CYS A 3 -40.77 -23.06 7.74
C CYS A 3 -39.30 -22.98 8.19
N ASP A 4 -38.97 -23.59 9.32
CA ASP A 4 -37.61 -23.60 9.88
C ASP A 4 -36.62 -24.37 8.98
N ASP A 5 -37.05 -25.47 8.36
CA ASP A 5 -36.23 -26.27 7.45
C ASP A 5 -35.86 -25.47 6.17
N PHE A 6 -36.73 -24.54 5.76
CA PHE A 6 -36.54 -23.72 4.57
C PHE A 6 -35.68 -22.47 4.82
N GLN A 7 -35.43 -22.09 6.08
CA GLN A 7 -34.52 -20.98 6.37
C GLN A 7 -33.09 -21.33 5.96
N ILE A 8 -32.67 -22.58 6.13
CA ILE A 8 -31.34 -23.04 5.70
C ILE A 8 -31.24 -23.02 4.17
N LEU A 9 -32.27 -23.49 3.47
CA LEU A 9 -32.31 -23.47 2.01
C LEU A 9 -32.34 -22.04 1.44
N LEU A 10 -32.97 -21.09 2.13
CA LEU A 10 -32.96 -19.68 1.76
C LEU A 10 -31.53 -19.09 1.79
N HIS A 11 -30.70 -19.47 2.77
CA HIS A 11 -29.31 -19.05 2.80
C HIS A 11 -28.52 -19.66 1.64
N GLY A 12 -28.70 -20.94 1.35
CA GLY A 12 -28.09 -21.60 0.18
C GLY A 12 -28.50 -20.98 -1.16
N ASP A 13 -29.77 -20.55 -1.30
CA ASP A 13 -30.28 -19.86 -2.50
C ASP A 13 -29.55 -18.53 -2.73
N LEU A 14 -29.28 -17.79 -1.65
CA LEU A 14 -28.56 -16.53 -1.73
C LEU A 14 -27.10 -16.74 -2.12
N ASP A 15 -26.47 -17.81 -1.66
CA ASP A 15 -25.07 -18.10 -1.97
C ASP A 15 -24.89 -18.80 -3.33
N GLY A 16 -25.98 -19.27 -3.95
CA GLY A 16 -25.95 -19.98 -5.25
C GLY A 16 -25.53 -21.45 -5.13
N GLU A 17 -25.60 -22.01 -3.93
CA GLU A 17 -25.09 -23.34 -3.58
C GLU A 17 -26.17 -24.43 -3.63
N LEU A 18 -27.43 -24.08 -3.94
CA LEU A 18 -28.50 -25.08 -4.05
C LEU A 18 -28.34 -25.95 -5.29
N SER A 19 -28.51 -27.27 -5.11
CA SER A 19 -28.72 -28.16 -6.23
C SER A 19 -30.04 -27.85 -6.95
N SER A 20 -30.16 -28.31 -8.20
CA SER A 20 -31.40 -28.11 -8.99
C SER A 20 -32.65 -28.69 -8.31
N ALA A 21 -32.49 -29.79 -7.56
CA ALA A 21 -33.58 -30.40 -6.79
C ALA A 21 -33.99 -29.55 -5.59
N GLU A 22 -33.02 -29.01 -4.85
CA GLU A 22 -33.27 -28.13 -3.69
C GLU A 22 -33.85 -26.79 -4.11
N ALA A 23 -33.38 -26.22 -5.22
CA ALA A 23 -33.92 -24.98 -5.77
C ALA A 23 -35.40 -25.14 -6.21
N ALA A 24 -35.75 -26.26 -6.84
CA ALA A 24 -37.13 -26.57 -7.18
C ALA A 24 -38.01 -26.78 -5.94
N TYR A 25 -37.47 -27.44 -4.92
CA TYR A 25 -38.15 -27.66 -3.64
C TYR A 25 -38.42 -26.36 -2.88
N LEU A 26 -37.43 -25.47 -2.80
CA LEU A 26 -37.58 -24.14 -2.21
C LEU A 26 -38.56 -23.28 -3.00
N SER A 27 -38.49 -23.30 -4.34
CA SER A 27 -39.41 -22.54 -5.20
C SER A 27 -40.87 -22.96 -5.01
N GLY A 28 -41.12 -24.27 -4.84
CA GLY A 28 -42.45 -24.78 -4.51
C GLY A 28 -42.96 -24.25 -3.16
N HIS A 29 -42.13 -24.26 -2.14
CA HIS A 29 -42.51 -23.71 -0.82
C HIS A 29 -42.74 -22.19 -0.85
N LEU A 30 -41.89 -21.46 -1.59
CA LEU A 30 -42.04 -20.02 -1.73
C LEU A 30 -43.31 -19.64 -2.48
N ALA A 31 -43.85 -20.48 -3.37
CA ALA A 31 -45.14 -20.21 -4.02
C ALA A 31 -46.31 -20.16 -3.02
N ASP A 32 -46.24 -20.94 -1.94
CA ASP A 32 -47.35 -21.15 -1.00
C ASP A 32 -47.16 -20.45 0.37
N CYS A 33 -45.98 -19.89 0.65
CA CYS A 33 -45.64 -19.34 1.98
C CYS A 33 -45.17 -17.88 1.94
N GLU A 34 -46.09 -16.95 2.24
CA GLU A 34 -45.80 -15.50 2.33
C GLU A 34 -44.82 -15.13 3.46
N ALA A 35 -44.70 -15.95 4.51
CA ALA A 35 -43.75 -15.71 5.58
C ALA A 35 -42.31 -15.88 5.10
N CYS A 36 -42.05 -16.97 4.36
CA CYS A 36 -40.73 -17.27 3.79
C CYS A 36 -40.38 -16.33 2.62
N GLN A 37 -41.36 -15.92 1.80
CA GLN A 37 -41.16 -14.86 0.80
C GLN A 37 -40.66 -13.56 1.45
N ARG A 38 -41.31 -13.10 2.53
CA ARG A 38 -40.91 -11.90 3.25
C ARG A 38 -39.50 -11.99 3.85
N VAL A 39 -39.09 -13.18 4.31
CA VAL A 39 -37.73 -13.39 4.81
C VAL A 39 -36.71 -13.27 3.67
N ARG A 40 -36.97 -13.91 2.53
CA ARG A 40 -36.13 -13.85 1.33
C ARG A 40 -35.96 -12.42 0.83
N ASP A 41 -37.05 -11.67 0.71
CA ASP A 41 -37.03 -10.30 0.20
C ASP A 41 -36.23 -9.36 1.13
N ARG A 42 -36.35 -9.54 2.45
CA ARG A 42 -35.53 -8.81 3.42
C ARG A 42 -34.04 -9.11 3.25
N GLN A 43 -33.67 -10.36 3.04
CA GLN A 43 -32.28 -10.76 2.85
C GLN A 43 -31.70 -10.22 1.54
N LEU A 44 -32.47 -10.26 0.44
CA LEU A 44 -32.08 -9.66 -0.84
C LEU A 44 -31.92 -8.14 -0.72
N THR A 45 -32.83 -7.47 -0.03
CA THR A 45 -32.76 -6.02 0.22
C THR A 45 -31.51 -5.66 1.03
N LEU A 46 -31.22 -6.42 2.09
CA LEU A 46 -30.02 -6.23 2.91
C LEU A 46 -28.75 -6.42 2.09
N ARG A 47 -28.67 -7.50 1.30
CA ARG A 47 -27.51 -7.77 0.43
C ARG A 47 -27.28 -6.65 -0.57
N ALA A 48 -28.35 -6.17 -1.22
CA ALA A 48 -28.24 -5.06 -2.16
C ALA A 48 -27.77 -3.77 -1.48
N ALA A 49 -28.24 -3.48 -0.26
CA ALA A 49 -27.78 -2.33 0.52
C ALA A 49 -26.30 -2.46 0.90
N VAL A 50 -25.86 -3.63 1.38
CA VAL A 50 -24.45 -3.87 1.70
C VAL A 50 -23.58 -3.73 0.45
N GLN A 51 -23.97 -4.33 -0.68
CA GLN A 51 -23.22 -4.18 -1.93
C GLN A 51 -23.15 -2.71 -2.37
N LYS A 52 -24.26 -1.97 -2.31
CA LYS A 52 -24.27 -0.56 -2.72
C LYS A 52 -23.42 0.34 -1.82
N HIS A 53 -23.44 0.12 -0.51
CA HIS A 53 -22.83 1.02 0.46
C HIS A 53 -21.43 0.60 0.92
N ALA A 54 -21.09 -0.69 0.85
CA ALA A 54 -19.80 -1.23 1.25
C ALA A 54 -18.89 -1.60 0.06
N ALA A 55 -19.41 -1.78 -1.16
CA ALA A 55 -18.55 -1.99 -2.33
C ALA A 55 -17.72 -0.72 -2.59
N GLY A 56 -16.41 -0.84 -2.40
CA GLY A 56 -15.45 0.25 -2.57
C GLY A 56 -14.89 0.83 -1.26
N GLN A 57 -15.53 0.59 -0.11
CA GLN A 57 -14.96 1.01 1.20
C GLN A 57 -13.82 0.08 1.64
N PHE A 58 -13.90 -1.20 1.27
CA PHE A 58 -12.90 -2.20 1.57
C PHE A 58 -12.34 -2.76 0.26
N ALA A 59 -11.27 -2.15 -0.23
CA ALA A 59 -10.56 -2.67 -1.40
C ALA A 59 -9.83 -3.96 -1.02
N MET A 60 -10.13 -5.05 -1.72
CA MET A 60 -9.41 -6.31 -1.54
C MET A 60 -7.94 -6.12 -1.97
N PRO A 61 -6.95 -6.43 -1.12
CA PRO A 61 -5.55 -6.35 -1.52
C PRO A 61 -5.30 -7.21 -2.76
N LYS A 62 -4.63 -6.65 -3.78
CA LYS A 62 -4.39 -7.34 -5.06
C LYS A 62 -3.64 -8.68 -4.90
N ALA A 63 -2.86 -8.84 -3.83
CA ALA A 63 -2.12 -10.06 -3.50
C ALA A 63 -2.96 -11.12 -2.76
N PHE A 64 -4.16 -10.79 -2.27
CA PHE A 64 -4.98 -11.70 -1.47
C PHE A 64 -5.42 -12.96 -2.22
N PRO A 65 -5.93 -12.89 -3.47
CA PRO A 65 -6.30 -14.10 -4.22
C PRO A 65 -5.11 -15.03 -4.47
N ILE A 66 -3.93 -14.44 -4.74
CA ILE A 66 -2.69 -15.18 -4.97
C ILE A 66 -2.27 -15.94 -3.72
N ARG A 67 -2.34 -15.29 -2.55
CA ARG A 67 -1.99 -15.90 -1.26
C ARG A 67 -2.95 -17.04 -0.89
N ILE A 68 -4.25 -16.88 -1.13
CA ILE A 68 -5.22 -17.94 -0.89
C ILE A 68 -4.95 -19.13 -1.80
N LEU A 69 -4.81 -18.91 -3.11
CA LEU A 69 -4.54 -19.99 -4.06
C LEU A 69 -3.24 -20.73 -3.78
N ALA A 70 -2.21 -20.03 -3.29
CA ALA A 70 -0.94 -20.64 -2.88
C ALA A 70 -1.02 -21.40 -1.55
N ALA A 71 -1.97 -21.04 -0.67
CA ALA A 71 -2.17 -21.67 0.63
C ALA A 71 -3.12 -22.87 0.57
N LEU A 72 -3.93 -23.00 -0.48
CA LEU A 72 -4.74 -24.19 -0.70
C LEU A 72 -3.82 -25.39 -0.96
N PRO A 73 -3.99 -26.50 -0.24
CA PRO A 73 -3.29 -27.72 -0.58
C PRO A 73 -3.64 -28.08 -2.02
N ALA A 74 -2.62 -28.43 -2.82
CA ALA A 74 -2.85 -28.87 -4.18
C ALA A 74 -3.90 -29.99 -4.15
N GLU A 75 -5.08 -29.74 -4.72
CA GLU A 75 -6.04 -30.81 -4.96
C GLU A 75 -5.30 -31.89 -5.74
N ARG A 76 -5.50 -33.15 -5.33
CA ARG A 76 -4.96 -34.29 -6.09
C ARG A 76 -5.39 -34.08 -7.52
N ALA A 77 -4.42 -33.90 -8.41
CA ALA A 77 -4.66 -33.74 -9.83
C ALA A 77 -5.65 -34.83 -10.25
N ALA A 78 -6.82 -34.42 -10.72
CA ALA A 78 -7.76 -35.34 -11.35
C ALA A 78 -6.97 -36.13 -12.40
N PRO A 79 -7.22 -37.44 -12.55
CA PRO A 79 -6.52 -38.24 -13.55
C PRO A 79 -6.67 -37.57 -14.90
N SER A 80 -5.54 -37.08 -15.43
CA SER A 80 -5.51 -36.38 -16.70
C SER A 80 -6.01 -37.33 -17.79
N LEU A 81 -7.17 -37.03 -18.37
CA LEU A 81 -7.62 -37.69 -19.59
C LEU A 81 -6.51 -37.52 -20.65
N PRO A 82 -6.09 -38.59 -21.35
CA PRO A 82 -5.07 -38.47 -22.38
C PRO A 82 -5.58 -37.52 -23.48
N LEU A 83 -4.90 -36.38 -23.62
CA LEU A 83 -5.18 -35.42 -24.69
C LEU A 83 -4.83 -36.09 -26.05
N PRO A 84 -5.65 -35.88 -27.09
CA PRO A 84 -5.37 -36.41 -28.43
C PRO A 84 -4.02 -35.87 -28.95
N PRO A 85 -3.26 -36.65 -29.73
CA PRO A 85 -1.95 -36.22 -30.23
C PRO A 85 -2.12 -35.01 -31.15
N PHE A 86 -1.71 -33.85 -30.66
CA PHE A 86 -1.70 -32.61 -31.44
C PHE A 86 -0.57 -32.68 -32.49
N PRO A 87 -0.81 -32.27 -33.74
CA PRO A 87 0.21 -32.35 -34.80
C PRO A 87 1.46 -31.55 -34.42
N ARG A 88 2.62 -32.21 -34.37
CA ARG A 88 3.92 -31.67 -33.92
C ARG A 88 4.35 -30.37 -34.61
N ARG A 89 3.85 -30.09 -35.82
CA ARG A 89 4.07 -28.85 -36.58
C ARG A 89 3.34 -27.63 -35.98
N TRP A 90 2.17 -27.84 -35.38
CA TRP A 90 1.41 -26.80 -34.67
C TRP A 90 1.97 -26.53 -33.27
N VAL A 91 2.53 -27.56 -32.63
CA VAL A 91 3.29 -27.40 -31.37
C VAL A 91 4.52 -26.54 -31.60
N ALA A 92 5.29 -26.76 -32.67
CA ALA A 92 6.49 -25.97 -32.96
C ALA A 92 6.19 -24.48 -33.23
N PHE A 93 5.12 -24.17 -33.96
CA PHE A 93 4.66 -22.79 -34.17
C PHE A 93 4.08 -22.17 -32.89
N GLY A 94 3.31 -22.93 -32.12
CA GLY A 94 2.73 -22.49 -30.85
C GLY A 94 3.79 -22.19 -29.79
N THR A 95 4.84 -23.01 -29.69
CA THR A 95 5.94 -22.79 -28.74
C THR A 95 6.79 -21.58 -29.09
N ALA A 96 7.00 -21.29 -30.38
CA ALA A 96 7.75 -20.11 -30.82
C ALA A 96 6.97 -18.82 -30.58
N LEU A 97 5.66 -18.82 -30.84
CA LEU A 97 4.82 -17.66 -30.57
C LEU A 97 4.65 -17.40 -29.07
N ALA A 98 4.45 -18.47 -28.28
CA ALA A 98 4.31 -18.37 -26.83
C ALA A 98 5.61 -17.89 -26.15
N SER A 99 6.78 -18.34 -26.62
CA SER A 99 8.06 -17.88 -26.07
C SER A 99 8.36 -16.42 -26.43
N VAL A 100 8.03 -15.99 -27.66
CA VAL A 100 8.13 -14.57 -28.04
C VAL A 100 7.16 -13.72 -27.22
N ALA A 101 5.92 -14.17 -27.01
CA ALA A 101 4.95 -13.46 -26.17
C ALA A 101 5.40 -13.38 -24.71
N ALA A 102 5.93 -14.47 -24.15
CA ALA A 102 6.46 -14.50 -22.79
C ALA A 102 7.71 -13.60 -22.63
N LEU A 103 8.61 -13.59 -23.61
CA LEU A 103 9.77 -12.70 -23.62
C LEU A 103 9.37 -11.23 -23.78
N ALA A 104 8.41 -10.93 -24.66
CA ALA A 104 7.88 -9.59 -24.84
C ALA A 104 7.18 -9.10 -23.57
N ALA A 105 6.36 -9.95 -22.92
CA ALA A 105 5.73 -9.65 -21.65
C ALA A 105 6.76 -9.47 -20.52
N GLY A 106 7.77 -10.33 -20.44
CA GLY A 106 8.86 -10.22 -19.46
C GLY A 106 9.71 -8.97 -19.66
N LEU A 107 10.03 -8.62 -20.91
CA LEU A 107 10.76 -7.39 -21.24
C LEU A 107 9.93 -6.14 -20.96
N THR A 108 8.64 -6.15 -21.30
CA THR A 108 7.72 -5.06 -21.00
C THR A 108 7.59 -4.87 -19.50
N TYR A 109 7.44 -5.97 -18.74
CA TYR A 109 7.42 -5.92 -17.29
C TYR A 109 8.74 -5.39 -16.71
N PHE A 110 9.88 -5.83 -17.23
CA PHE A 110 11.20 -5.36 -16.78
C PHE A 110 11.41 -3.86 -17.07
N LEU A 111 10.93 -3.36 -18.21
CA LEU A 111 11.04 -1.96 -18.60
C LEU A 111 9.99 -1.06 -17.90
N ALA A 112 8.83 -1.61 -17.53
CA ALA A 112 7.74 -0.90 -16.88
C ALA A 112 7.74 -1.04 -15.35
N ALA A 113 8.58 -1.90 -14.79
CA ALA A 113 8.73 -2.01 -13.34
C ALA A 113 9.37 -0.71 -12.82
N PRO A 114 8.70 -0.01 -11.88
CA PRO A 114 9.24 1.24 -11.33
C PRO A 114 10.60 0.96 -10.68
N GLY A 115 11.52 1.89 -10.87
CA GLY A 115 12.86 1.81 -10.29
C GLY A 115 12.80 1.71 -8.76
N GLN A 116 13.88 1.22 -8.14
CA GLN A 116 13.97 1.19 -6.67
C GLN A 116 13.79 2.60 -6.05
N ASP A 117 14.22 3.63 -6.79
CA ASP A 117 14.09 5.04 -6.43
C ASP A 117 12.62 5.50 -6.42
N GLU A 118 11.85 5.24 -7.48
CA GLU A 118 10.41 5.58 -7.55
C GLU A 118 9.61 4.92 -6.43
N ARG A 119 9.86 3.64 -6.18
CA ARG A 119 9.20 2.91 -5.09
C ARG A 119 9.57 3.51 -3.73
N PHE A 120 10.79 4.02 -3.56
CA PHE A 120 11.18 4.73 -2.34
C PHE A 120 10.41 6.05 -2.17
N PHE A 121 10.17 6.79 -3.26
CA PHE A 121 9.44 8.05 -3.21
C PHE A 121 7.97 7.86 -2.82
N ASP A 122 7.30 6.87 -3.42
CA ASP A 122 5.91 6.55 -3.09
C ASP A 122 5.75 6.25 -1.59
N GLU A 123 6.69 5.49 -1.01
CA GLU A 123 6.67 5.15 0.42
C GLU A 123 7.02 6.37 1.30
N ALA A 124 7.94 7.24 0.87
CA ALA A 124 8.27 8.47 1.59
C ALA A 124 7.10 9.47 1.62
N ILE A 125 6.36 9.58 0.51
CA ILE A 125 5.12 10.36 0.44
C ILE A 125 4.05 9.73 1.34
N ALA A 126 3.86 8.41 1.26
CA ALA A 126 2.91 7.70 2.13
C ALA A 126 3.23 7.88 3.62
N GLY A 127 4.50 7.84 4.00
CA GLY A 127 4.96 8.14 5.37
C GLY A 127 4.68 9.59 5.78
N HIS A 128 4.89 10.55 4.88
CA HIS A 128 4.52 11.94 5.11
C HIS A 128 3.01 12.09 5.35
N GLU A 129 2.17 11.55 4.47
CA GLU A 129 0.71 11.62 4.61
C GLU A 129 0.19 10.92 5.87
N ARG A 130 0.72 9.74 6.20
CA ARG A 130 0.37 8.98 7.40
C ARG A 130 0.62 9.80 8.67
N SER A 131 1.73 10.54 8.72
CA SER A 131 2.05 11.44 9.84
C SER A 131 1.07 12.60 9.99
N LEU A 132 0.49 13.08 8.88
CA LEU A 132 -0.50 14.16 8.88
C LEU A 132 -1.91 13.68 9.28
N LEU A 133 -2.31 12.49 8.85
CA LEU A 133 -3.66 11.95 9.09
C LEU A 133 -3.87 11.43 10.52
N ALA A 134 -2.84 10.85 11.13
CA ALA A 134 -2.98 10.14 12.42
C ALA A 134 -2.87 11.05 13.66
N ASN A 135 -2.72 12.37 13.51
CA ASN A 135 -2.32 13.28 14.59
C ASN A 135 -1.03 12.82 15.32
N HIS A 136 -0.24 11.98 14.64
CA HIS A 136 1.01 11.39 15.11
C HIS A 136 2.20 12.04 14.40
N LEU A 137 2.21 13.37 14.46
CA LEU A 137 3.19 14.17 13.76
C LEU A 137 4.60 13.93 14.34
N THR A 138 4.68 13.80 15.67
CA THR A 138 5.92 13.64 16.44
C THR A 138 5.68 12.71 17.62
N ASP A 139 6.63 11.83 17.91
CA ASP A 139 6.70 11.08 19.18
C ASP A 139 7.24 11.95 20.31
N ILE A 140 8.18 12.83 19.97
CA ILE A 140 8.73 13.84 20.87
C ILE A 140 8.47 15.23 20.29
N ALA A 141 7.60 15.98 20.95
CA ALA A 141 7.28 17.37 20.59
C ALA A 141 8.19 18.33 21.35
N SER A 142 9.38 18.59 20.82
CA SER A 142 10.32 19.57 21.37
C SER A 142 10.94 20.41 20.26
N ALA A 143 11.00 21.72 20.50
CA ALA A 143 11.68 22.66 19.62
C ALA A 143 13.19 22.74 19.89
N ASP A 144 13.68 22.13 20.99
CA ASP A 144 15.09 22.09 21.33
C ASP A 144 15.79 20.89 20.66
N PRO A 145 16.77 21.13 19.75
CA PRO A 145 17.50 20.06 19.08
C PRO A 145 18.21 19.11 20.04
N ALA A 146 18.73 19.59 21.16
CA ALA A 146 19.47 18.76 22.11
C ALA A 146 18.57 17.71 22.77
N THR A 147 17.35 18.12 23.14
CA THR A 147 16.31 17.23 23.65
C THR A 147 15.90 16.16 22.64
N VAL A 148 15.68 16.55 21.37
CA VAL A 148 15.31 15.61 20.30
C VAL A 148 16.45 14.64 20.01
N LEU A 149 17.69 15.11 19.97
CA LEU A 149 18.88 14.29 19.77
C LEU A 149 19.07 13.26 20.89
N ALA A 150 18.86 13.66 22.15
CA ALA A 150 18.95 12.77 23.30
C ALA A 150 17.90 11.66 23.25
N TRP A 151 16.68 11.99 22.81
CA TRP A 151 15.61 11.01 22.61
C TRP A 151 15.93 10.01 21.50
N PHE A 152 16.44 10.46 20.35
CA PHE A 152 16.83 9.54 19.27
C PHE A 152 17.97 8.60 19.66
N ARG A 153 18.92 9.05 20.48
CA ARG A 153 20.03 8.22 20.96
C ARG A 153 19.58 7.00 21.76
N ASP A 154 18.41 7.08 22.40
CA ASP A 154 17.81 5.96 23.14
C ASP A 154 17.02 5.00 22.24
N LYS A 155 16.62 5.45 21.04
CA LYS A 155 15.67 4.72 20.17
C LYS A 155 16.28 4.13 18.92
N LEU A 156 17.37 4.71 18.40
CA LEU A 156 18.00 4.29 17.16
C LEU A 156 19.44 3.86 17.39
N ASP A 157 19.89 2.89 16.60
CA ASP A 157 21.28 2.43 16.56
C ASP A 157 22.23 3.44 15.87
N PHE A 158 21.70 4.57 15.40
CA PHE A 158 22.45 5.68 14.85
C PHE A 158 21.93 7.01 15.37
N VAL A 159 22.78 8.05 15.33
CA VAL A 159 22.43 9.37 15.82
C VAL A 159 22.13 10.30 14.63
N PRO A 160 20.86 10.66 14.37
CA PRO A 160 20.52 11.59 13.31
C PRO A 160 20.99 13.01 13.67
N PRO A 161 21.62 13.76 12.74
CA PRO A 161 21.98 15.14 13.00
C PRO A 161 20.72 16.02 12.98
N VAL A 162 20.37 16.54 14.15
CA VAL A 162 19.26 17.50 14.32
C VAL A 162 19.81 18.91 14.24
N LYS A 163 19.39 19.69 13.24
CA LYS A 163 19.88 21.06 13.00
C LYS A 163 18.86 22.11 13.40
N ASP A 164 19.34 23.22 13.96
CA ASP A 164 18.52 24.40 14.20
C ASP A 164 18.56 25.36 13.00
N VAL A 165 17.42 25.42 12.30
CA VAL A 165 17.16 26.27 11.14
C VAL A 165 16.05 27.30 11.41
N SER A 166 15.73 27.55 12.69
CA SER A 166 14.71 28.51 13.14
C SER A 166 15.01 29.95 12.67
N ALA A 167 16.29 30.34 12.69
CA ALA A 167 16.76 31.65 12.21
C ALA A 167 16.43 31.91 10.71
N GLN A 168 16.12 30.86 9.95
CA GLN A 168 15.73 30.94 8.55
C GLN A 168 14.21 30.73 8.34
N GLY A 169 13.41 30.73 9.42
CA GLY A 169 11.96 30.60 9.38
C GLY A 169 11.43 29.16 9.45
N PHE A 170 12.30 28.19 9.73
CA PHE A 170 11.93 26.77 9.87
C PHE A 170 12.09 26.31 11.31
N ASN A 171 10.99 26.29 12.06
CA ASN A 171 11.02 25.88 13.47
C ASN A 171 10.95 24.35 13.58
N LEU A 172 11.82 23.77 14.40
CA LEU A 172 11.74 22.37 14.76
C LEU A 172 10.48 22.14 15.60
N VAL A 173 9.62 21.22 15.17
CA VAL A 173 8.43 20.80 15.93
C VAL A 173 8.76 19.61 16.81
N GLY A 174 9.66 18.74 16.34
CA GLY A 174 10.07 17.55 17.06
C GLY A 174 10.58 16.45 16.13
N GLY A 175 10.51 15.22 16.63
CA GLY A 175 10.90 14.03 15.89
C GLY A 175 9.97 12.85 16.15
N ARG A 176 10.03 11.86 15.26
CA ARG A 176 9.40 10.55 15.42
C ARG A 176 10.31 9.45 14.88
N LEU A 177 10.08 8.24 15.36
CA LEU A 177 10.62 7.04 14.75
C LEU A 177 9.65 6.60 13.65
N ASP A 178 10.18 6.36 12.45
CA ASP A 178 9.36 5.97 11.30
C ASP A 178 10.00 4.76 10.61
N PHE A 179 9.26 4.17 9.70
CA PHE A 179 9.69 3.02 8.92
C PHE A 179 9.41 3.27 7.45
N LEU A 180 10.45 3.16 6.62
CA LEU A 180 10.30 3.08 5.17
C LEU A 180 10.69 1.66 4.75
N TYR A 181 9.71 0.88 4.32
CA TYR A 181 9.83 -0.56 4.14
C TYR A 181 10.17 -1.28 5.45
N ASP A 182 11.34 -1.92 5.52
CA ASP A 182 11.83 -2.70 6.67
C ASP A 182 13.03 -2.01 7.32
N ARG A 183 13.07 -0.67 7.22
CA ARG A 183 14.19 0.16 7.67
C ARG A 183 13.72 1.21 8.65
N GLU A 184 14.31 1.16 9.84
CA GLU A 184 14.17 2.20 10.85
C GLU A 184 14.87 3.49 10.39
N LEU A 185 14.17 4.60 10.61
CA LEU A 185 14.70 5.91 10.29
C LEU A 185 14.18 6.96 11.26
N ALA A 186 14.91 8.06 11.33
CA ALA A 186 14.49 9.23 12.06
C ALA A 186 13.68 10.15 11.14
N ALA A 187 12.47 10.53 11.56
CA ALA A 187 11.72 11.60 10.92
C ALA A 187 11.77 12.85 11.79
N LEU A 188 12.40 13.90 11.28
CA LEU A 188 12.41 15.23 11.89
C LEU A 188 11.31 16.07 11.26
N VAL A 189 10.57 16.79 12.09
CA VAL A 189 9.45 17.62 11.61
C VAL A 189 9.79 19.09 11.80
N TYR A 190 9.85 19.81 10.69
CA TYR A 190 10.02 21.25 10.66
C TYR A 190 8.72 21.93 10.21
N ARG A 191 8.52 23.16 10.65
CA ARG A 191 7.36 23.97 10.29
C ARG A 191 7.81 25.34 9.78
N ARG A 192 7.22 25.76 8.66
CA ARG A 192 7.26 27.12 8.14
C ARG A 192 5.81 27.60 8.02
N ASP A 193 5.44 28.58 8.83
CA ASP A 193 4.05 29.05 8.96
C ASP A 193 3.06 27.90 9.24
N THR A 194 2.23 27.52 8.27
CA THR A 194 1.29 26.39 8.34
C THR A 194 1.80 25.11 7.66
N ALA A 195 2.87 25.20 6.88
CA ALA A 195 3.41 24.09 6.11
C ALA A 195 4.41 23.26 6.93
N LEU A 196 4.26 21.93 6.83
CA LEU A 196 5.12 20.96 7.50
C LEU A 196 6.09 20.34 6.51
N VAL A 197 7.34 20.21 6.94
CA VAL A 197 8.43 19.57 6.21
C VAL A 197 8.89 18.38 7.04
N ASN A 198 8.71 17.17 6.52
CA ASN A 198 9.25 15.96 7.12
C ASN A 198 10.63 15.69 6.51
N VAL A 199 11.64 15.52 7.35
CA VAL A 199 13.00 15.14 6.94
C VAL A 199 13.29 13.76 7.49
N PHE A 200 13.30 12.77 6.60
CA PHE A 200 13.67 11.40 6.90
C PHE A 200 15.19 11.24 6.82
N VAL A 201 15.79 10.58 7.81
CA VAL A 201 17.24 10.39 7.92
C VAL A 201 17.56 8.94 8.24
N TRP A 202 18.49 8.34 7.50
CA TRP A 202 18.93 6.95 7.68
C TRP A 202 20.37 6.72 7.19
N PRO A 203 21.05 5.62 7.57
CA PRO A 203 22.42 5.33 7.14
C PRO A 203 22.59 5.11 5.62
N ALA A 204 23.70 5.62 5.06
CA ALA A 204 23.98 5.59 3.62
C ALA A 204 24.16 4.19 3.01
N GLU A 205 24.33 3.16 3.83
CA GLU A 205 24.59 1.78 3.41
C GLU A 205 23.38 1.12 2.70
N THR A 206 22.19 1.72 2.79
CA THR A 206 20.94 1.09 2.35
C THR A 206 20.32 1.64 1.04
N LEU A 207 20.93 2.62 0.34
CA LEU A 207 20.71 3.13 -1.07
C LEU A 207 20.55 4.67 -1.16
N PRO A 208 20.86 5.36 -2.30
CA PRO A 208 22.00 5.22 -3.22
C PRO A 208 22.97 6.44 -3.24
N LYS A 209 24.18 6.16 -3.73
CA LYS A 209 25.24 7.11 -4.12
C LYS A 209 24.86 7.87 -5.41
N ALA A 210 24.04 8.93 -5.36
CA ALA A 210 23.82 9.82 -6.51
C ALA A 210 23.38 11.24 -6.09
N VAL A 211 23.73 12.19 -6.97
CA VAL A 211 23.44 13.65 -7.00
C VAL A 211 22.06 14.01 -6.43
N PRO A 212 21.84 15.19 -5.82
CA PRO A 212 20.52 15.66 -5.40
C PRO A 212 19.46 15.43 -6.47
N GLN A 213 18.52 14.54 -6.19
CA GLN A 213 17.37 14.27 -7.04
C GLN A 213 16.18 15.04 -6.48
N GLN A 214 15.50 15.77 -7.36
CA GLN A 214 14.26 16.48 -7.04
C GLN A 214 13.11 15.81 -7.78
N PHE A 215 12.10 15.42 -7.04
CA PHE A 215 10.89 14.82 -7.58
C PHE A 215 9.70 15.70 -7.24
N PHE A 216 8.79 15.78 -8.19
CA PHE A 216 7.54 16.50 -8.06
C PHE A 216 6.42 15.58 -8.52
N ASP A 217 5.52 15.29 -7.59
CA ASP A 217 4.27 14.60 -7.84
C ASP A 217 3.13 15.54 -7.43
N GLU A 218 1.92 15.39 -7.99
CA GLU A 218 0.81 16.36 -7.94
C GLU A 218 0.46 16.83 -6.49
N GLY A 219 1.20 17.83 -5.99
CA GLY A 219 1.01 18.46 -4.68
C GLY A 219 2.13 18.23 -3.65
N PHE A 220 3.16 17.41 -3.93
CA PHE A 220 4.29 17.18 -3.03
C PHE A 220 5.63 17.44 -3.74
N SER A 221 6.54 18.08 -3.01
CA SER A 221 7.93 18.21 -3.42
C SER A 221 8.80 17.30 -2.56
N LEU A 222 9.74 16.63 -3.20
CA LEU A 222 10.68 15.72 -2.55
C LEU A 222 12.11 16.01 -3.00
N VAL A 223 13.04 16.05 -2.05
CA VAL A 223 14.48 16.19 -2.33
C VAL A 223 15.27 15.14 -1.56
N LEU A 224 16.10 14.37 -2.26
CA LEU A 224 17.08 13.47 -1.63
C LEU A 224 18.49 14.01 -1.68
N TRP A 225 19.26 13.70 -0.65
CA TRP A 225 20.70 13.91 -0.66
C TRP A 225 21.42 13.04 0.35
N ALA A 226 22.73 12.94 0.19
CA ALA A 226 23.62 12.28 1.13
C ALA A 226 24.68 13.27 1.65
N GLU A 227 24.96 13.21 2.94
CA GLU A 227 25.98 14.04 3.60
C GLU A 227 26.54 13.26 4.80
N ALA A 228 27.86 13.25 4.98
CA ALA A 228 28.54 12.66 6.14
C ALA A 228 28.14 11.20 6.48
N GLY A 229 27.86 10.37 5.48
CA GLY A 229 27.53 8.94 5.67
C GLY A 229 26.07 8.65 6.05
N VAL A 230 25.21 9.67 6.02
CA VAL A 230 23.76 9.52 6.18
C VAL A 230 23.02 10.06 4.95
N ASN A 231 21.89 9.45 4.66
CA ASN A 231 20.95 9.86 3.63
C ASN A 231 19.84 10.71 4.25
N TYR A 232 19.32 11.64 3.47
CA TYR A 232 18.21 12.50 3.82
C TYR A 232 17.18 12.49 2.70
N CYS A 233 15.91 12.50 3.08
CA CYS A 233 14.80 12.76 2.20
C CYS A 233 13.89 13.81 2.85
N ALA A 234 13.78 14.98 2.23
CA ALA A 234 12.83 16.00 2.66
C ALA A 234 11.57 15.91 1.81
N VAL A 235 10.41 15.80 2.46
CA VAL A 235 9.09 15.75 1.84
C VAL A 235 8.21 16.84 2.42
N ALA A 236 7.64 17.67 1.55
CA ALA A 236 6.73 18.73 1.96
C ALA A 236 5.70 19.05 0.88
N LYS A 237 4.54 19.55 1.31
CA LYS A 237 3.54 20.20 0.45
C LYS A 237 3.92 21.67 0.22
N LEU A 238 5.13 21.88 -0.29
CA LEU A 238 5.70 23.18 -0.64
C LEU A 238 6.02 23.21 -2.13
N ASN A 239 6.21 24.40 -2.69
CA ASN A 239 6.73 24.50 -4.05
C ASN A 239 8.22 24.09 -4.12
N GLN A 240 8.70 23.80 -5.34
CA GLN A 240 10.06 23.33 -5.57
C GLN A 240 11.12 24.31 -5.03
N THR A 241 10.89 25.61 -5.17
CA THR A 241 11.82 26.67 -4.77
C THR A 241 11.97 26.75 -3.25
N GLU A 242 10.86 26.67 -2.51
CA GLU A 242 10.81 26.70 -1.05
C GLU A 242 11.46 25.47 -0.42
N LEU A 243 11.22 24.27 -0.99
CA LEU A 243 11.88 23.06 -0.50
C LEU A 243 13.37 23.07 -0.84
N ALA A 244 13.76 23.56 -2.02
CA ALA A 244 15.16 23.75 -2.37
C ALA A 244 15.87 24.75 -1.44
N GLU A 245 15.17 25.84 -1.06
CA GLU A 245 15.66 26.80 -0.06
C GLU A 245 15.87 26.12 1.30
N PHE A 246 14.88 25.35 1.78
CA PHE A 246 14.99 24.60 3.02
C PHE A 246 16.22 23.68 3.01
N VAL A 247 16.37 22.87 1.96
CA VAL A 247 17.49 21.92 1.83
C VAL A 247 18.83 22.66 1.78
N ARG A 248 18.91 23.79 1.07
CA ARG A 248 20.13 24.62 1.04
C ARG A 248 20.49 25.12 2.44
N VAL A 249 19.51 25.64 3.18
CA VAL A 249 19.71 26.11 4.56
C VAL A 249 20.15 24.96 5.47
N TYR A 250 19.44 23.84 5.40
CA TYR A 250 19.72 22.64 6.19
C TYR A 250 21.14 22.12 5.96
N ARG A 251 21.64 22.15 4.73
CA ARG A 251 23.04 21.78 4.41
C ARG A 251 24.05 22.83 4.83
N SER A 252 23.73 24.11 4.68
CA SER A 252 24.68 25.22 4.89
C SER A 252 25.10 25.47 6.34
N LYS A 253 24.38 24.92 7.33
CA LYS A 253 24.72 25.05 8.75
C LYS A 253 25.30 23.74 9.27
N ALA A 254 26.62 23.69 9.29
CA ALA A 254 27.39 22.98 10.31
C ALA A 254 28.27 24.05 10.96
N ILE A 255 27.75 24.67 12.03
CA ILE A 255 28.56 25.40 13.00
C ILE A 255 28.25 24.75 14.34
#